data_AF-A0A4U7BGA7-F1
#
_entry.id   AF-A0A4U7BGA7-F1
#
_cell.length_a   1.000
_cell.length_b   1.000
_cell.length_c   1.000
_cell.angle_alpha   90.00
_cell.angle_beta   90.00
_cell.angle_gamma   90.00
#
_symmetry.space_group_name_H-M   'P 1'
#
loop_
_entity.id
_entity.type
_entity.pdbx_description
1 polymer ?
#
loop_
_entity_poly.entity_id
_entity_poly.type
_entity_poly.pdbx_seq_one_letter_code
_entity_poly.pdbx_strand_id
1 'polypeptide(L)' 'MYMQNKNLRVLKIIQKAREFSDFELSNEQLVSDLIKTELATLNIEQKEQIASFLNELIESKNKALLSNK' A
#
# COMPACT_ATOMS: atom_id res chain seq x y z
N MET A 1 -26.00 -15.26 -19.81
CA MET A 1 -24.64 -15.78 -19.53
C MET A 1 -23.72 -14.58 -19.38
N TYR A 2 -23.62 -14.00 -18.17
CA TYR A 2 -22.82 -12.79 -17.94
C TYR A 2 -21.42 -13.19 -17.48
N MET A 3 -20.50 -13.35 -18.43
CA MET A 3 -19.06 -13.37 -18.12
C MET A 3 -18.66 -11.94 -17.78
N GLN A 4 -18.73 -11.55 -16.51
CA GLN A 4 -17.98 -10.39 -16.03
C GLN A 4 -16.51 -10.67 -16.36
N ASN A 5 -15.95 -9.94 -17.33
CA ASN A 5 -14.52 -9.97 -17.64
C ASN A 5 -13.75 -9.54 -16.39
N LYS A 6 -13.41 -10.51 -15.53
CA LYS A 6 -12.68 -10.23 -14.30
C LYS A 6 -11.30 -9.69 -14.66
N ASN A 7 -10.93 -8.59 -14.02
CA ASN A 7 -9.62 -7.98 -14.24
C ASN A 7 -8.53 -8.92 -13.68
N LEU A 8 -7.72 -9.49 -14.56
CA LEU A 8 -6.65 -10.43 -14.19
C LEU A 8 -5.67 -9.85 -13.17
N ARG A 9 -5.46 -8.52 -13.17
CA ARG A 9 -4.57 -7.85 -12.21
C ARG A 9 -5.18 -7.85 -10.80
N VAL A 10 -6.48 -7.61 -10.69
CA VAL A 10 -7.22 -7.69 -9.41
C VAL A 10 -7.11 -9.09 -8.82
N LEU A 11 -7.34 -10.12 -9.64
CA LEU A 11 -7.26 -11.52 -9.20
C LEU A 11 -5.85 -11.91 -8.71
N LYS A 12 -4.80 -11.46 -9.41
CA LYS A 12 -3.41 -11.69 -8.99
C LYS A 12 -3.09 -11.03 -7.65
N ILE A 13 -3.59 -9.81 -7.42
CA ILE A 13 -3.39 -9.09 -6.16
C ILE A 13 -4.10 -9.81 -5.01
N ILE A 14 -5.36 -10.22 -5.20
CA ILE A 14 -6.11 -10.99 -4.19
C ILE A 14 -5.41 -12.31 -3.86
N GLN A 15 -4.90 -13.01 -4.88
CA GLN A 15 -4.14 -14.25 -4.68
C GLN A 15 -2.90 -14.00 -3.82
N LYS A 16 -2.15 -12.94 -4.11
CA LYS A 16 -0.93 -12.58 -3.36
C LYS A 16 -1.24 -12.10 -1.94
N ALA A 17 -2.31 -11.35 -1.75
CA ALA A 17 -2.79 -10.92 -0.44
C ALA A 17 -3.08 -12.12 0.48
N ARG A 18 -3.72 -13.16 -0.06
CA ARG A 18 -3.95 -14.42 0.67
C ARG A 18 -2.65 -15.13 1.07
N GLU A 19 -1.64 -15.13 0.21
CA GLU A 19 -0.32 -15.70 0.52
C GLU A 19 0.37 -14.97 1.69
N PHE A 20 0.11 -13.67 1.87
CA PHE A 20 0.69 -12.86 2.95
C PHE A 20 -0.24 -12.68 4.16
N SER A 21 -1.40 -13.35 4.19
CA SER A 21 -2.44 -13.15 5.21
C SER A 21 -2.91 -11.69 5.34
N ASP A 22 -2.87 -10.94 4.23
CA ASP A 22 -3.43 -9.59 4.13
C ASP A 22 -4.91 -9.71 3.73
N PHE A 23 -5.79 -9.63 4.72
CA PHE A 23 -7.22 -9.81 4.53
C PHE A 23 -7.90 -8.57 3.92
N GLU A 24 -7.31 -7.38 4.07
CA GLU A 24 -7.88 -6.15 3.51
C GLU A 24 -7.81 -6.19 1.98
N LEU A 25 -6.67 -6.62 1.43
CA LEU A 25 -6.47 -6.78 -0.01
C LEU A 25 -7.11 -8.05 -0.60
N SER A 26 -7.87 -8.81 0.19
CA SER A 26 -8.67 -9.94 -0.31
C SER A 26 -10.02 -9.52 -0.91
N ASN A 27 -10.44 -8.26 -0.68
CA ASN A 27 -11.68 -7.71 -1.18
C ASN A 27 -11.56 -7.29 -2.66
N GLU A 28 -12.27 -8.00 -3.53
CA GLU A 28 -12.24 -7.76 -4.98
C GLU A 28 -12.71 -6.36 -5.39
N GLN A 29 -13.73 -5.82 -4.72
CA GLN A 29 -14.24 -4.48 -5.01
C GLN A 29 -13.21 -3.42 -4.65
N LEU A 30 -12.64 -3.51 -3.44
CA LEU A 30 -11.60 -2.59 -2.96
C LEU A 30 -10.39 -2.58 -3.92
N VAL A 31 -9.88 -3.76 -4.27
CA VAL A 31 -8.72 -3.87 -5.18
C VAL A 31 -9.05 -3.35 -6.58
N SER A 32 -10.28 -3.56 -7.07
CA SER A 32 -10.75 -3.00 -8.34
C SER A 32 -10.73 -1.48 -8.32
N ASP A 33 -11.19 -0.87 -7.24
CA ASP A 33 -11.26 0.58 -7.09
C ASP A 33 -9.86 1.19 -6.91
N LEU A 34 -8.99 0.55 -6.12
CA LEU A 34 -7.59 0.96 -5.95
C LEU A 34 -6.81 0.96 -7.28
N ILE A 35 -7.03 -0.05 -8.14
CA ILE A 35 -6.35 -0.13 -9.44
C ILE A 35 -6.88 0.90 -10.43
N LYS A 36 -8.16 1.27 -10.34
CA LYS A 36 -8.78 2.27 -11.23
C LYS A 36 -8.55 3.70 -10.76
N THR A 37 -8.18 3.89 -9.51
CA THR A 37 -7.92 5.21 -8.95
C THR A 37 -6.68 5.81 -9.60
N GLU A 38 -6.81 7.01 -10.16
CA GLU A 38 -5.66 7.77 -10.62
C GLU A 38 -4.84 8.23 -9.42
N LEU A 39 -3.56 7.86 -9.39
CA LEU A 39 -2.66 8.32 -8.36
C LEU A 39 -2.42 9.81 -8.56
N ALA A 40 -2.94 10.62 -7.64
CA ALA A 40 -2.62 12.04 -7.61
C ALA A 40 -1.12 12.22 -7.35
N THR A 41 -0.46 13.02 -8.19
CA THR A 41 0.93 13.38 -7.96
C THR A 41 1.03 14.24 -6.71
N LEU A 42 1.90 13.84 -5.78
CA LEU A 42 2.20 14.67 -4.61
C LEU A 42 2.79 16.00 -5.05
N ASN A 43 2.29 17.10 -4.50
CA ASN A 43 2.89 18.41 -4.65
C ASN A 43 4.21 18.49 -3.85
N ILE A 44 4.98 19.57 -4.04
CA ILE A 44 6.30 19.73 -3.41
C ILE A 44 6.20 19.70 -1.87
N GLU A 45 5.23 20.41 -1.31
CA GLU A 45 5.01 20.48 0.14
C GLU A 45 4.68 19.10 0.73
N GLN A 46 3.79 18.34 0.08
CA GLN A 46 3.43 16.98 0.49
C GLN A 46 4.65 16.04 0.44
N LYS A 47 5.52 16.20 -0.57
CA LYS A 47 6.76 15.42 -0.66
C LYS A 47 7.70 15.73 0.49
N GLU A 48 7.86 17.01 0.83
CA GLU A 48 8.71 17.45 1.95
C GLU A 48 8.17 16.93 3.29
N GLN A 49 6.87 17.00 3.51
CA GLN A 49 6.22 16.47 4.72
C GLN A 49 6.43 14.95 4.85
N ILE A 50 6.21 14.20 3.76
CA ILE A 50 6.43 12.75 3.75
C ILE A 50 7.90 12.42 4.00
N ALA A 51 8.82 13.16 3.39
CA ALA A 51 10.26 12.98 3.62
C ALA A 51 10.63 13.22 5.09
N SER A 52 10.11 14.27 5.71
CA SER A 52 10.32 14.54 7.15
C SER A 52 9.82 13.39 8.00
N PHE A 53 8.58 12.94 7.78
CA PHE A 53 7.99 11.84 8.53
C PHE A 53 8.78 10.53 8.39
N LEU A 54 9.21 10.18 7.17
CA LEU A 54 10.04 9.00 6.94
C LEU A 54 11.39 9.09 7.66
N ASN A 55 12.02 10.28 7.66
CA ASN A 55 13.26 10.49 8.39
C ASN A 55 13.05 10.34 9.92
N GLU A 56 11.96 10.87 10.46
CA GLU A 56 11.59 10.69 11.88
C GLU A 56 11.41 9.23 12.25
N LEU A 57 10.75 8.43 11.40
CA LEU A 57 10.60 6.98 11.62
C LEU A 57 11.95 6.26 11.62
N ILE A 58 12.84 6.62 10.69
CA ILE A 58 14.20 6.06 10.62
C ILE A 58 14.99 6.43 11.88
N GLU A 59 14.95 7.69 12.31
CA GLU A 59 15.62 8.13 13.52
C GLU A 59 15.08 7.44 14.77
N SER A 60 13.76 7.31 14.88
CA SER A 60 13.10 6.60 15.99
C SER A 60 13.56 5.14 16.05
N LYS A 61 13.59 4.45 14.90
CA LYS A 61 14.14 3.09 14.80
C LYS A 61 15.62 3.04 15.25
N ASN A 62 16.44 3.97 14.80
CA ASN A 62 17.86 4.02 15.15
C ASN A 62 18.07 4.25 16.65
N LYS A 63 17.31 5.16 17.26
CA LYS A 63 17.33 5.40 18.71
C LYS A 63 16.89 4.16 19.49
N ALA A 64 15.83 3.48 19.05
CA ALA A 64 15.38 2.25 19.69
C ALA A 64 16.43 1.13 19.61
N LEU A 65 17.15 1.01 18.49
CA LEU A 65 18.26 0.06 18.35
C LEU A 65 19.45 0.39 19.26
N LEU A 66 19.76 1.67 19.47
CA LEU A 66 20.85 2.12 20.33
C LEU A 66 20.50 2.02 21.82
N SER A 67 19.23 2.19 22.20
CA SER A 67 18.74 2.09 23.58
C SER A 67 18.60 0.65 24.09
N ASN A 68 18.74 -0.35 23.21
CA ASN A 68 18.66 -1.78 23.54
C ASN A 68 20.06 -2.42 23.72
N LYS A 69 21.09 -1.58 23.95
CA LYS A 69 22.48 -1.97 24.21
C LYS A 69 22.92 -1.61 25.62
#